data_AF-A0A8B6DMT0-F1
#
_entry.id   AF-A0A8B6DMT0-F1
#
_cell.length_a   1.000
_cell.length_b   1.000
_cell.length_c   1.000
_cell.angle_alpha   90.00
_cell.angle_beta   90.00
_cell.angle_gamma   90.00
#
_symmetry.space_group_name_H-M   'P 1'
#
loop_
_entity.id
_entity.type
_entity.pdbx_description
1 polymer ?
#
loop_
_entity_poly.entity_id
_entity_poly.type
_entity_poly.pdbx_seq_one_letter_code
_entity_poly.pdbx_strand_id
1 'polypeptide(L)'
;MSKKSVEFKKSYDFLLPGDMRVFEAEDDGDLGKLASVTVPKQLAVKEGCPVILTVNLSDELVNGLAGEVRAISHDTVDVYFESLKRRVTLKPFSFTVYDANKKIDVACRTQYPIRLAFALTVHKAQGLTVDRVSIDCIQMYQFGQIAVAISRCTRKKGLHITNFNKRLLRNPPGNILEFYGKEQYLPKVDWSCCKKHVPEVIETCSQEYEELFTPFEDITETLSDDDTEAMISLVDLMEDESEETTVEYNLPETISVSAILENIKSIGETEQQIQENQVITVMKNSENTQKLVKYLWNSFYSLKEKNFKKKEGSVTENKTVSDFYKAVHVIMSGDKLEKLSTVFGSDPVARQNVVFKLASAIRNCVLESTAAPLREKAVETAQTERGQEFPESDGGRG
;
A
#
# COMPACT_ATOMS: atom_id res chain seq x y z
N MET A 1 18.19 -1.92 5.82
CA MET A 1 18.24 -1.29 7.17
C MET A 1 18.90 0.08 7.03
N SER A 2 18.41 1.15 7.69
CA SER A 2 19.18 2.40 7.74
C SER A 2 20.51 2.10 8.47
N LYS A 3 21.67 2.47 7.90
CA LYS A 3 22.99 2.24 8.52
C LYS A 3 23.03 2.75 9.97
N LYS A 4 22.29 3.83 10.25
CA LYS A 4 22.13 4.39 11.60
C LYS A 4 21.36 3.51 12.57
N SER A 5 20.36 2.76 12.13
CA SER A 5 19.64 1.85 13.04
C SER A 5 20.56 0.75 13.56
N VAL A 6 21.50 0.27 12.72
CA VAL A 6 22.58 -0.67 13.13
C VAL A 6 23.53 0.00 14.13
N GLU A 7 23.91 1.24 13.88
CA GLU A 7 24.81 2.01 14.74
C GLU A 7 24.18 2.29 16.11
N PHE A 8 22.93 2.76 16.13
CA PHE A 8 22.17 2.95 17.36
C PHE A 8 21.97 1.63 18.10
N LYS A 9 21.67 0.52 17.39
CA LYS A 9 21.58 -0.80 18.02
C LYS A 9 22.83 -1.11 18.84
N LYS A 10 24.05 -0.87 18.31
CA LYS A 10 25.30 -1.11 19.06
C LYS A 10 25.40 -0.26 20.33
N SER A 11 24.92 0.97 20.29
CA SER A 11 24.92 1.86 21.46
C SER A 11 23.86 1.50 22.50
N TYR A 12 22.69 1.02 22.08
CA TYR A 12 21.57 0.67 22.97
C TYR A 12 21.60 -0.78 23.48
N ASP A 13 22.47 -1.63 22.92
CA ASP A 13 22.58 -3.04 23.31
C ASP A 13 22.92 -3.25 24.79
N PHE A 14 23.67 -2.31 25.38
CA PHE A 14 24.03 -2.31 26.80
C PHE A 14 22.93 -1.75 27.72
N LEU A 15 21.93 -1.05 27.17
CA LEU A 15 20.92 -0.32 27.94
C LEU A 15 19.61 -1.10 28.11
N LEU A 16 19.37 -2.11 27.26
CA LEU A 16 18.15 -2.91 27.30
C LEU A 16 18.33 -4.17 28.15
N PRO A 17 17.36 -4.51 29.02
CA PRO A 17 17.40 -5.72 29.82
C PRO A 17 17.24 -6.97 28.93
N GLY A 18 17.77 -8.10 29.43
CA GLY A 18 17.62 -9.41 28.80
C GLY A 18 18.72 -9.79 27.79
N ASP A 19 18.74 -11.08 27.46
CA ASP A 19 19.74 -11.64 26.55
C ASP A 19 19.38 -11.38 25.09
N MET A 20 20.41 -11.13 24.26
CA MET A 20 20.21 -10.96 22.82
C MET A 20 19.77 -12.28 22.20
N ARG A 21 18.61 -12.27 21.53
CA ARG A 21 18.18 -13.35 20.66
C ARG A 21 18.42 -12.97 19.22
N VAL A 22 19.03 -13.86 18.46
CA VAL A 22 19.31 -13.69 17.03
C VAL A 22 18.51 -14.72 16.26
N PHE A 23 17.65 -14.25 15.37
CA PHE A 23 16.88 -15.07 14.44
C PHE A 23 17.50 -14.98 13.06
N GLU A 24 18.00 -16.11 12.57
CA GLU A 24 18.45 -16.26 11.19
C GLU A 24 17.24 -16.48 10.29
N ALA A 25 17.24 -15.82 9.13
CA ALA A 25 16.22 -16.02 8.12
C ALA A 25 16.49 -17.32 7.34
N GLU A 26 15.42 -17.97 6.92
CA GLU A 26 15.49 -19.06 5.93
C GLU A 26 15.34 -18.45 4.54
N ASP A 27 16.41 -18.51 3.75
CA ASP A 27 16.46 -17.96 2.40
C ASP A 27 16.42 -19.12 1.38
N ASP A 28 15.59 -18.99 0.34
CA ASP A 28 15.47 -19.95 -0.75
C ASP A 28 15.48 -19.25 -2.12
N GLY A 29 15.85 -19.98 -3.17
CA GLY A 29 15.94 -19.50 -4.55
C GLY A 29 17.16 -18.60 -4.83
N ASP A 30 16.97 -17.60 -5.69
CA ASP A 30 18.00 -16.65 -6.14
C ASP A 30 18.34 -15.63 -5.05
N LEU A 31 19.34 -15.94 -4.24
CA LEU A 31 19.81 -15.11 -3.13
C LEU A 31 20.20 -13.68 -3.54
N GLY A 32 20.60 -13.47 -4.80
CA GLY A 32 20.93 -12.14 -5.32
C GLY A 32 19.71 -11.20 -5.38
N LYS A 33 18.51 -11.77 -5.51
CA LYS A 33 17.25 -11.03 -5.58
C LYS A 33 16.71 -10.65 -4.20
N LEU A 34 17.18 -11.29 -3.12
CA LEU A 34 16.72 -11.06 -1.74
C LEU A 34 17.18 -9.71 -1.14
N ALA A 35 18.01 -8.95 -1.85
CA ALA A 35 18.42 -7.61 -1.45
C ALA A 35 17.25 -6.60 -1.41
N SER A 36 16.17 -6.86 -2.17
CA SER A 36 14.96 -6.03 -2.19
C SER A 36 14.01 -6.30 -1.01
N VAL A 37 14.17 -7.42 -0.31
CA VAL A 37 13.32 -7.80 0.82
C VAL A 37 13.57 -6.88 2.01
N THR A 38 12.48 -6.39 2.61
CA THR A 38 12.52 -5.37 3.65
C THR A 38 13.01 -5.88 5.01
N VAL A 39 12.85 -7.17 5.28
CA VAL A 39 13.29 -7.83 6.51
C VAL A 39 14.76 -8.25 6.44
N PRO A 40 15.53 -8.10 7.54
CA PRO A 40 16.94 -8.44 7.56
C PRO A 40 17.16 -9.95 7.54
N LYS A 41 18.31 -10.39 7.01
CA LYS A 41 18.74 -11.79 7.10
C LYS A 41 18.92 -12.24 8.56
N GLN A 42 19.52 -11.38 9.37
CA GLN A 42 19.66 -11.57 10.82
C GLN A 42 18.82 -10.54 11.56
N LEU A 43 17.80 -11.01 12.27
CA LEU A 43 17.03 -10.19 13.20
C LEU A 43 17.52 -10.46 14.62
N ALA A 44 18.25 -9.50 15.18
CA ALA A 44 18.71 -9.59 16.56
C ALA A 44 17.95 -8.60 17.45
N VAL A 45 17.25 -9.13 18.44
CA VAL A 45 16.28 -8.43 19.29
C VAL A 45 16.46 -8.80 20.77
N LYS A 46 16.00 -7.92 21.65
CA LYS A 46 15.92 -8.06 23.10
C LYS A 46 14.57 -7.55 23.56
N GLU A 47 14.17 -7.90 24.78
CA GLU A 47 13.03 -7.26 25.42
C GLU A 47 13.27 -5.74 25.55
N GLY A 48 12.22 -4.96 25.34
CA GLY A 48 12.30 -3.49 25.30
C GLY A 48 12.80 -2.91 23.97
N CYS A 49 13.19 -3.73 22.98
CA CYS A 49 13.56 -3.21 21.67
C CYS A 49 12.36 -2.57 20.96
N PRO A 50 12.48 -1.32 20.44
CA PRO A 50 11.50 -0.75 19.54
C PRO A 50 11.59 -1.46 18.18
N VAL A 51 10.45 -1.88 17.67
CA VAL A 51 10.29 -2.56 16.39
C VAL A 51 9.18 -1.93 15.56
N ILE A 52 9.20 -2.18 14.26
CA ILE A 52 8.17 -1.75 13.34
C ILE A 52 7.77 -2.90 12.43
N LEU A 53 6.48 -3.08 12.22
CA LEU A 53 5.93 -4.10 11.34
C LEU A 53 6.26 -3.78 9.87
N THR A 54 6.62 -4.79 9.09
CA THR A 54 7.09 -4.62 7.70
C THR A 54 6.10 -5.13 6.65
N VAL A 55 5.01 -5.74 7.07
CA VAL A 55 3.95 -6.30 6.22
C VAL A 55 2.59 -6.03 6.83
N ASN A 56 1.54 -6.06 6.02
CA ASN A 56 0.16 -6.07 6.52
C ASN A 56 -0.19 -7.52 6.90
N LEU A 57 -0.45 -7.77 8.18
CA LEU A 57 -0.91 -9.08 8.68
C LEU A 57 -2.45 -9.12 8.82
N SER A 58 -3.08 -7.97 9.06
CA SER A 58 -4.53 -7.78 9.12
C SER A 58 -4.88 -6.31 8.88
N ASP A 59 -6.17 -5.98 8.87
CA ASP A 59 -6.66 -4.59 8.73
C ASP A 59 -6.15 -3.66 9.85
N GLU A 60 -5.86 -4.21 11.02
CA GLU A 60 -5.34 -3.47 12.17
C GLU A 60 -3.81 -3.55 12.28
N LEU A 61 -3.21 -4.65 11.81
CA LEU A 61 -1.76 -4.89 11.85
C LEU A 61 -1.14 -4.57 10.50
N VAL A 62 -0.89 -3.29 10.29
CA VAL A 62 -0.40 -2.75 9.03
C VAL A 62 1.09 -2.46 9.04
N ASN A 63 1.71 -2.49 7.86
CA ASN A 63 3.08 -2.12 7.62
C ASN A 63 3.33 -0.68 8.12
N GLY A 64 4.34 -0.52 8.98
CA GLY A 64 4.65 0.75 9.61
C GLY A 64 4.15 0.88 11.05
N LEU A 65 3.34 -0.06 11.54
CA LEU A 65 2.90 -0.06 12.93
C LEU A 65 4.10 -0.27 13.87
N ALA A 66 4.33 0.70 14.76
CA ALA A 66 5.43 0.68 15.72
C ALA A 66 5.01 -0.02 17.02
N GLY A 67 5.92 -0.81 17.58
CA GLY A 67 5.71 -1.53 18.83
C GLY A 67 7.00 -1.78 19.60
N GLU A 68 6.87 -2.40 20.75
CA GLU A 68 7.98 -2.74 21.66
C GLU A 68 7.95 -4.24 21.95
N VAL A 69 9.11 -4.90 21.82
CA VAL A 69 9.24 -6.33 22.15
C VAL A 69 9.02 -6.52 23.65
N ARG A 70 8.09 -7.39 24.03
CA ARG A 70 7.75 -7.69 25.43
C ARG A 70 8.24 -9.04 25.91
N ALA A 71 8.28 -10.03 25.04
CA ALA A 71 8.78 -11.35 25.36
C ALA A 71 9.31 -12.01 24.08
N ILE A 72 10.29 -12.89 24.24
CA ILE A 72 10.89 -13.65 23.14
C ILE A 72 10.89 -15.13 23.53
N SER A 73 10.16 -15.94 22.76
CA SER A 73 10.11 -17.39 22.89
C SER A 73 11.03 -18.05 21.86
N HIS A 74 11.05 -19.38 21.82
CA HIS A 74 11.85 -20.12 20.83
C HIS A 74 11.36 -19.88 19.39
N ASP A 75 10.05 -19.81 19.19
CA ASP A 75 9.37 -19.78 17.87
C ASP A 75 8.45 -18.57 17.67
N THR A 76 8.36 -17.68 18.67
CA THR A 76 7.51 -16.49 18.62
C THR A 76 8.16 -15.26 19.25
N VAL A 77 7.71 -14.08 18.80
CA VAL A 77 8.09 -12.80 19.38
C VAL A 77 6.82 -12.03 19.75
N ASP A 78 6.66 -11.69 21.04
CA ASP A 78 5.54 -10.90 21.51
C ASP A 78 5.86 -9.41 21.44
N VAL A 79 5.03 -8.67 20.71
CA VAL A 79 5.18 -7.22 20.51
C VAL A 79 3.96 -6.51 21.07
N TYR A 80 4.19 -5.50 21.89
CA TYR A 80 3.14 -4.57 22.32
C TYR A 80 3.04 -3.40 21.35
N PHE A 81 1.86 -3.19 20.80
CA PHE A 81 1.58 -2.06 19.91
C PHE A 81 0.82 -0.99 20.69
N GLU A 82 1.48 0.13 20.97
CA GLU A 82 0.93 1.23 21.78
C GLU A 82 -0.38 1.78 21.17
N SER A 83 -0.41 1.97 19.85
CA SER A 83 -1.59 2.46 19.14
C SER A 83 -2.81 1.55 19.22
N LEU A 84 -2.59 0.23 19.37
CA LEU A 84 -3.65 -0.77 19.53
C LEU A 84 -3.89 -1.16 21.00
N LYS A 85 -3.05 -0.66 21.92
CA LYS A 85 -3.03 -0.99 23.35
C LYS A 85 -3.04 -2.49 23.67
N ARG A 86 -2.47 -3.32 22.79
CA ARG A 86 -2.48 -4.78 22.93
C ARG A 86 -1.15 -5.44 22.60
N ARG A 87 -0.94 -6.63 23.16
CA ARG A 87 0.15 -7.54 22.79
C ARG A 87 -0.28 -8.44 21.64
N VAL A 88 0.63 -8.70 20.73
CA VAL A 88 0.43 -9.60 19.59
C VAL A 88 1.65 -10.51 19.48
N THR A 89 1.40 -11.81 19.41
CA THR A 89 2.41 -12.84 19.17
C THR A 89 2.68 -12.96 17.68
N LEU A 90 3.90 -12.63 17.27
CA LEU A 90 4.33 -12.71 15.87
C LEU A 90 5.04 -14.03 15.61
N LYS A 91 4.76 -14.60 14.43
CA LYS A 91 5.41 -15.78 13.88
C LYS A 91 6.20 -15.41 12.62
N PRO A 92 7.15 -16.27 12.17
CA PRO A 92 7.82 -16.07 10.90
C PRO A 92 6.83 -15.96 9.73
N PHE A 93 7.16 -15.09 8.78
CA PHE A 93 6.39 -14.82 7.57
C PHE A 93 7.30 -14.95 6.35
N SER A 94 6.80 -15.54 5.27
CA SER A 94 7.56 -15.75 4.03
C SER A 94 7.40 -14.58 3.07
N PHE A 95 8.51 -13.91 2.75
CA PHE A 95 8.61 -12.80 1.82
C PHE A 95 9.13 -13.31 0.48
N THR A 96 8.28 -13.37 -0.54
CA THR A 96 8.68 -13.80 -1.88
C THR A 96 9.15 -12.62 -2.74
N VAL A 97 10.16 -12.87 -3.57
CA VAL A 97 10.63 -11.95 -4.60
C VAL A 97 10.17 -12.46 -5.95
N TYR A 98 9.27 -11.70 -6.54
CA TYR A 98 8.71 -12.00 -7.84
C TYR A 98 9.58 -11.42 -8.96
N ASP A 99 9.95 -12.24 -9.94
CA ASP A 99 10.61 -11.78 -11.16
C ASP A 99 9.58 -11.60 -12.27
N ALA A 100 9.35 -10.35 -12.66
CA ALA A 100 8.39 -10.00 -13.70
C ALA A 100 8.74 -10.59 -15.07
N ASN A 101 10.03 -10.75 -15.39
CA ASN A 101 10.48 -11.28 -16.68
C ASN A 101 10.30 -12.79 -16.75
N LYS A 102 10.66 -13.50 -15.67
CA LYS A 102 10.53 -14.96 -15.59
C LYS A 102 9.14 -15.42 -15.15
N LYS A 103 8.31 -14.49 -14.69
CA LYS A 103 6.96 -14.73 -14.19
C LYS A 103 6.88 -15.81 -13.11
N ILE A 104 7.87 -15.88 -12.22
CA ILE A 104 7.92 -16.84 -11.11
C ILE A 104 8.45 -16.14 -9.86
N ASP A 105 8.12 -16.68 -8.69
CA ASP A 105 8.85 -16.37 -7.48
C ASP A 105 10.25 -16.95 -7.62
N VAL A 106 11.24 -16.07 -7.71
CA VAL A 106 12.63 -16.47 -7.93
C VAL A 106 13.38 -16.64 -6.63
N ALA A 107 12.91 -16.02 -5.55
CA ALA A 107 13.53 -16.13 -4.23
C ALA A 107 12.50 -15.94 -3.12
N CYS A 108 12.79 -16.46 -1.95
CA CYS A 108 11.97 -16.31 -0.75
C CYS A 108 12.86 -16.07 0.47
N ARG A 109 12.40 -15.24 1.40
CA ARG A 109 12.98 -15.08 2.73
C ARG A 109 11.90 -15.29 3.78
N THR A 110 12.02 -16.32 4.61
CA THR A 110 11.16 -16.52 5.79
C THR A 110 11.82 -15.92 7.02
N GLN A 111 11.15 -14.95 7.64
CA GLN A 111 11.65 -14.20 8.80
C GLN A 111 10.48 -13.55 9.55
N TYR A 112 10.67 -13.16 10.82
CA TYR A 112 9.66 -12.38 11.53
C TYR A 112 9.37 -11.06 10.81
N PRO A 113 8.09 -10.65 10.69
CA PRO A 113 7.66 -9.49 9.91
C PRO A 113 7.94 -8.14 10.59
N ILE A 114 9.08 -8.01 11.26
CA ILE A 114 9.49 -6.84 12.03
C ILE A 114 10.93 -6.46 11.75
N ARG A 115 11.25 -5.20 11.98
CA ARG A 115 12.63 -4.67 12.00
C ARG A 115 12.83 -3.74 13.18
N LEU A 116 14.07 -3.64 13.65
CA LEU A 116 14.43 -2.66 14.68
C LEU A 116 14.15 -1.22 14.22
N ALA A 117 13.52 -0.45 15.12
CA ALA A 117 13.00 0.88 14.84
C ALA A 117 13.69 1.99 15.69
N PHE A 118 14.92 1.78 16.14
CA PHE A 118 15.71 2.82 16.82
C PHE A 118 15.94 4.08 15.97
N ALA A 119 15.99 3.91 14.65
CA ALA A 119 16.04 5.01 13.70
C ALA A 119 15.12 4.74 12.52
N LEU A 120 14.36 5.76 12.15
CA LEU A 120 13.44 5.77 11.00
C LEU A 120 13.91 6.79 9.97
N THR A 121 13.59 6.54 8.70
CA THR A 121 13.72 7.57 7.67
C THR A 121 12.61 8.60 7.85
N VAL A 122 12.84 9.85 7.46
CA VAL A 122 11.82 10.92 7.55
C VAL A 122 10.52 10.52 6.87
N HIS A 123 10.58 9.89 5.70
CA HIS A 123 9.42 9.37 4.98
C HIS A 123 8.59 8.37 5.79
N LYS A 124 9.25 7.50 6.57
CA LYS A 124 8.58 6.51 7.43
C LYS A 124 8.16 7.08 8.78
N ALA A 125 8.65 8.26 9.15
CA ALA A 125 8.24 8.98 10.34
C ALA A 125 7.10 9.99 10.07
N GLN A 126 6.68 10.17 8.82
CA GLN A 126 5.58 11.07 8.47
C GLN A 126 4.29 10.63 9.18
N GLY A 127 3.60 11.57 9.81
CA GLY A 127 2.41 11.29 10.63
C GLY A 127 2.71 10.88 12.07
N LEU A 128 3.95 10.51 12.42
CA LEU A 128 4.31 10.22 13.80
C LEU A 128 4.41 11.50 14.64
N THR A 129 4.08 11.39 15.92
CA THR A 129 4.27 12.44 16.92
C THR A 129 5.14 11.87 18.04
N VAL A 130 6.28 12.50 18.33
CA VAL A 130 7.26 12.01 19.30
C VAL A 130 7.71 13.13 20.23
N ASP A 131 7.96 12.80 21.51
CA ASP A 131 8.37 13.78 22.51
C ASP A 131 9.85 14.17 22.40
N ARG A 132 10.70 13.23 21.98
CA ARG A 132 12.13 13.44 21.79
C ARG A 132 12.56 12.80 20.48
N VAL A 133 13.31 13.55 19.67
CA VAL A 133 13.83 13.06 18.39
C VAL A 133 15.22 13.62 18.13
N SER A 134 16.10 12.74 17.66
CA SER A 134 17.40 13.13 17.11
C SER A 134 17.35 13.01 15.60
N ILE A 135 17.60 14.11 14.90
CA ILE A 135 17.55 14.23 13.45
C ILE A 135 18.99 14.37 12.94
N ASP A 136 19.39 13.50 12.01
CA ASP A 136 20.62 13.70 11.24
C ASP A 136 20.28 14.14 9.82
N CYS A 137 20.79 15.30 9.43
CA CYS A 137 20.56 15.96 8.16
C CYS A 137 21.55 15.57 7.06
N ILE A 138 22.56 14.73 7.32
CA ILE A 138 23.67 14.47 6.38
C ILE A 138 23.21 13.92 5.00
N GLN A 139 22.12 13.16 4.96
CA GLN A 139 21.54 12.59 3.73
C GLN A 139 20.21 13.25 3.33
N MET A 140 19.88 14.42 3.87
CA MET A 140 18.68 15.14 3.44
C MET A 140 18.97 15.90 2.14
N TYR A 141 18.06 15.80 1.18
CA TYR A 141 18.19 16.48 -0.12
C TYR A 141 16.86 16.95 -0.71
N GLN A 142 15.73 16.47 -0.19
CA GLN A 142 14.40 16.77 -0.74
C GLN A 142 13.82 18.07 -0.14
N PHE A 143 13.08 18.83 -0.95
CA PHE A 143 12.34 20.02 -0.51
C PHE A 143 11.37 19.67 0.63
N GLY A 144 11.32 20.51 1.68
CA GLY A 144 10.43 20.33 2.82
C GLY A 144 10.76 19.15 3.76
N GLN A 145 11.73 18.28 3.43
CA GLN A 145 12.05 17.09 4.20
C GLN A 145 12.45 17.40 5.66
N ILE A 146 13.24 18.46 5.86
CA ILE A 146 13.64 18.89 7.20
C ILE A 146 12.47 19.45 8.00
N ALA A 147 11.53 20.16 7.36
CA ALA A 147 10.34 20.67 8.00
C ALA A 147 9.44 19.52 8.47
N VAL A 148 9.29 18.47 7.64
CA VAL A 148 8.59 17.23 8.03
C VAL A 148 9.27 16.59 9.24
N ALA A 149 10.60 16.47 9.25
CA ALA A 149 11.34 15.85 10.35
C ALA A 149 11.19 16.63 11.67
N ILE A 150 11.34 17.96 11.63
CA ILE A 150 11.23 18.84 12.81
C ILE A 150 9.80 18.81 13.37
N SER A 151 8.79 18.84 12.49
CA SER A 151 7.38 18.82 12.90
C SER A 151 6.93 17.54 13.60
N ARG A 152 7.75 16.48 13.61
CA ARG A 152 7.44 15.26 14.38
C ARG A 152 7.62 15.46 15.88
N CYS A 153 8.43 16.43 16.29
CA CYS A 153 8.69 16.70 17.70
C CYS A 153 7.68 17.66 18.29
N THR A 154 7.09 17.30 19.44
CA THR A 154 6.10 18.14 20.11
C THR A 154 6.67 19.43 20.71
N ARG A 155 7.97 19.44 21.09
CA ARG A 155 8.60 20.54 21.83
C ARG A 155 10.05 20.74 21.39
N LYS A 156 10.48 22.01 21.28
CA LYS A 156 11.88 22.36 20.96
C LYS A 156 12.90 21.68 21.87
N LYS A 157 12.61 21.52 23.17
CA LYS A 157 13.51 20.85 24.14
C LYS A 157 13.75 19.37 23.82
N GLY A 158 12.84 18.72 23.10
CA GLY A 158 12.97 17.32 22.67
C GLY A 158 13.69 17.15 21.34
N LEU A 159 14.04 18.25 20.66
CA LEU A 159 14.61 18.24 19.33
C LEU A 159 16.13 18.34 19.39
N HIS A 160 16.82 17.35 18.82
CA HIS A 160 18.26 17.40 18.60
C HIS A 160 18.52 17.28 17.10
N ILE A 161 19.27 18.22 16.52
CA ILE A 161 19.59 18.24 15.08
C ILE A 161 21.10 18.20 14.90
N THR A 162 21.57 17.32 14.03
CA THR A 162 22.98 17.12 13.69
C THR A 162 23.19 17.26 12.19
N ASN A 163 24.39 17.70 11.78
CA ASN A 163 24.81 17.87 10.38
C ASN A 163 23.87 18.76 9.54
N PHE A 164 23.24 19.76 10.16
CA PHE A 164 22.34 20.68 9.47
C PHE A 164 23.09 21.52 8.43
N ASN A 165 22.48 21.69 7.26
CA ASN A 165 22.96 22.60 6.22
C ASN A 165 21.84 23.56 5.81
N LYS A 166 22.13 24.87 5.75
CA LYS A 166 21.17 25.90 5.33
C LYS A 166 20.55 25.63 3.95
N ARG A 167 21.27 24.93 3.06
CA ARG A 167 20.77 24.49 1.74
C ARG A 167 19.54 23.57 1.80
N LEU A 168 19.16 23.07 2.97
CA LEU A 168 17.95 22.27 3.20
C LEU A 168 16.70 23.14 3.36
N LEU A 169 16.87 24.43 3.68
CA LEU A 169 15.79 25.42 3.77
C LEU A 169 15.47 26.00 2.40
N ARG A 170 15.22 25.15 1.42
CA ARG A 170 14.83 25.59 0.08
C ARG A 170 13.38 26.00 0.07
N ASN A 171 13.07 27.03 -0.70
CA ASN A 171 11.69 27.40 -0.97
C ASN A 171 10.95 26.20 -1.61
N PRO A 172 9.67 26.00 -1.25
CA PRO A 172 8.82 25.08 -1.98
C PRO A 172 8.80 25.46 -3.47
N PRO A 173 8.62 24.48 -4.37
CA PRO A 173 8.31 24.73 -5.77
C PRO A 173 7.19 25.77 -5.94
N GLY A 174 7.29 26.62 -6.97
CA GLY A 174 6.39 27.76 -7.18
C GLY A 174 4.91 27.38 -7.27
N ASN A 175 4.60 26.23 -7.85
CA ASN A 175 3.23 25.68 -7.91
C ASN A 175 2.63 25.40 -6.52
N ILE A 176 3.44 25.01 -5.53
CA ILE A 176 2.97 24.83 -4.14
C ILE A 176 2.67 26.18 -3.50
N LEU A 177 3.53 27.18 -3.72
CA LEU A 177 3.32 28.54 -3.20
C LEU A 177 2.09 29.18 -3.83
N GLU A 178 1.87 28.99 -5.12
CA GLU A 178 0.69 29.48 -5.85
C GLU A 178 -0.59 28.81 -5.33
N PHE A 179 -0.56 27.48 -5.12
CA PHE A 179 -1.66 26.72 -4.53
C PHE A 179 -2.05 27.29 -3.14
N TYR A 180 -1.08 27.38 -2.22
CA TYR A 180 -1.33 27.92 -0.88
C TYR A 180 -1.67 29.41 -0.87
N GLY A 181 -1.23 30.18 -1.87
CA GLY A 181 -1.60 31.59 -2.04
C GLY A 181 -3.07 31.76 -2.44
N LYS A 182 -3.60 30.86 -3.28
CA LYS A 182 -5.03 30.85 -3.67
C LYS A 182 -5.94 30.30 -2.56
N GLU A 183 -5.43 29.40 -1.72
CA GLU A 183 -6.17 28.74 -0.64
C GLU A 183 -6.19 29.51 0.70
N GLN A 184 -5.72 30.76 0.76
CA GLN A 184 -5.77 31.56 2.00
C GLN A 184 -7.21 31.98 2.36
N TYR A 185 -8.02 31.04 2.85
CA TYR A 185 -9.07 31.36 3.78
C TYR A 185 -8.39 31.78 5.09
N LEU A 186 -8.38 33.09 5.38
CA LEU A 186 -8.08 33.56 6.73
C LEU A 186 -8.94 32.74 7.70
N PRO A 187 -8.36 32.08 8.72
CA PRO A 187 -9.17 31.36 9.69
C PRO A 187 -10.20 32.35 10.24
N LYS A 188 -11.49 31.97 10.20
CA LYS A 188 -12.56 32.80 10.75
C LYS A 188 -12.11 33.24 12.16
N VAL A 189 -12.06 34.56 12.36
CA VAL A 189 -11.53 35.20 13.58
C VAL A 189 -12.28 34.75 14.85
N ASP A 190 -13.45 34.13 14.68
CA ASP A 190 -14.25 33.59 15.77
C ASP A 190 -13.91 32.12 16.10
N TRP A 191 -12.87 31.93 16.91
CA TRP A 191 -12.48 30.66 17.51
C TRP A 191 -13.28 30.32 18.79
N SER A 192 -14.49 30.88 18.96
CA SER A 192 -15.33 30.65 20.15
C SER A 192 -15.62 29.16 20.40
N CYS A 193 -15.60 28.31 19.35
CA CYS A 193 -15.76 26.87 19.50
C CYS A 193 -14.52 26.14 20.07
N CYS A 194 -13.32 26.72 19.96
CA CYS A 194 -12.05 26.13 20.41
C CYS A 194 -11.53 26.74 21.74
N LYS A 195 -12.20 27.76 22.29
CA LYS A 195 -11.86 28.45 23.54
C LYS A 195 -12.08 27.64 24.84
N LYS A 196 -11.80 26.34 24.84
CA LYS A 196 -11.63 25.60 26.11
C LYS A 196 -10.14 25.44 26.40
N HIS A 197 -9.61 26.44 27.11
CA HIS A 197 -8.31 26.51 27.77
C HIS A 197 -7.06 26.67 26.87
N VAL A 198 -6.71 27.92 26.59
CA VAL A 198 -5.32 28.30 26.30
C VAL A 198 -4.93 29.42 27.28
N PRO A 199 -3.94 29.22 28.16
CA PRO A 199 -3.45 30.28 29.04
C PRO A 199 -2.81 31.40 28.21
N GLU A 200 -3.14 32.65 28.55
CA GLU A 200 -2.60 33.87 27.95
C GLU A 200 -1.10 34.00 28.17
N VAL A 201 -0.26 33.53 27.23
CA VAL A 201 1.01 34.20 26.87
C VAL A 201 1.44 33.75 25.47
N ILE A 202 1.11 34.54 24.44
CA ILE A 202 1.98 34.66 23.26
C ILE A 202 1.97 36.14 22.85
N GLU A 203 2.83 36.92 23.50
CA GLU A 203 3.22 38.23 23.00
C GLU A 203 4.51 38.06 22.17
N THR A 204 4.46 38.67 20.98
CA THR A 204 5.58 39.11 20.11
C THR A 204 6.57 38.07 19.57
N CYS A 205 6.33 37.62 18.33
CA CYS A 205 7.41 37.18 17.44
C CYS A 205 7.02 37.43 15.96
N SER A 206 6.70 38.67 15.60
CA SER A 206 6.22 39.02 14.25
C SER A 206 7.07 40.03 13.50
N GLN A 207 8.23 40.47 14.03
CA GLN A 207 8.92 41.66 13.49
C GLN A 207 10.26 41.41 12.77
N GLU A 208 10.73 40.16 12.59
CA GLU A 208 12.07 39.93 11.99
C GLU A 208 12.06 39.22 10.62
N TYR A 209 10.92 38.98 9.98
CA TYR A 209 10.85 38.13 8.77
C TYR A 209 10.84 38.86 7.41
N GLU A 210 10.88 40.20 7.37
CA GLU A 210 10.69 40.94 6.12
C GLU A 210 11.98 41.26 5.32
N GLU A 211 13.18 41.13 5.88
CA GLU A 211 14.39 41.69 5.23
C GLU A 211 15.21 40.74 4.32
N LEU A 212 14.75 39.51 4.03
CA LEU A 212 15.57 38.51 3.31
C LEU A 212 15.03 38.04 1.95
N PHE A 213 14.01 38.68 1.39
CA PHE A 213 13.50 38.36 0.05
C PHE A 213 13.89 39.46 -0.96
N THR A 214 14.97 39.23 -1.72
CA THR A 214 15.17 39.88 -3.02
C THR A 214 14.78 38.89 -4.12
N PRO A 215 13.86 39.23 -5.04
CA PRO A 215 13.51 38.36 -6.17
C PRO A 215 14.69 38.21 -7.13
N PHE A 216 14.91 37.00 -7.66
CA PHE A 216 15.83 36.76 -8.77
C PHE A 216 15.04 36.62 -10.06
N GLU A 217 15.54 37.25 -11.12
CA GLU A 217 14.90 37.37 -12.44
C GLU A 217 14.72 36.05 -13.19
N ASP A 218 13.69 36.11 -14.04
CA ASP A 218 13.06 35.12 -14.87
C ASP A 218 13.98 34.56 -15.98
N ILE A 219 13.93 33.25 -16.21
CA ILE A 219 14.36 32.64 -17.49
C ILE A 219 13.25 31.68 -17.91
N THR A 220 12.40 32.19 -18.79
CA THR A 220 11.46 31.46 -19.62
C THR A 220 12.22 30.87 -20.80
N GLU A 221 12.07 29.56 -21.03
CA GLU A 221 12.32 28.96 -22.34
C GLU A 221 11.08 28.14 -22.74
N THR A 222 10.46 28.61 -23.80
CA THR A 222 9.30 28.08 -24.50
C THR A 222 9.62 26.79 -25.24
N LEU A 223 8.71 25.81 -25.20
CA LEU A 223 8.49 24.88 -26.30
C LEU A 223 6.99 24.74 -26.57
N SER A 224 6.69 24.71 -27.86
CA SER A 224 5.41 24.92 -28.55
C SER A 224 4.48 23.71 -28.55
N ASP A 225 3.19 24.02 -28.74
CA ASP A 225 2.13 23.10 -29.13
C ASP A 225 2.42 22.42 -30.47
N ASP A 226 2.30 21.10 -30.52
CA ASP A 226 1.61 20.35 -31.57
C ASP A 226 1.64 18.85 -31.20
N ASP A 227 0.46 18.23 -31.13
CA ASP A 227 0.17 16.90 -31.69
C ASP A 227 -1.29 16.54 -31.38
N THR A 228 -2.16 16.86 -32.33
CA THR A 228 -3.42 16.17 -32.55
C THR A 228 -3.13 14.74 -33.02
N GLU A 229 -3.55 13.71 -32.27
CA GLU A 229 -3.46 12.32 -32.76
C GLU A 229 -4.74 11.51 -32.47
N ALA A 230 -5.44 11.20 -33.57
CA ALA A 230 -6.34 10.08 -33.86
C ALA A 230 -7.38 9.61 -32.81
N MET A 231 -8.66 9.94 -33.06
CA MET A 231 -9.81 9.16 -32.58
C MET A 231 -9.87 7.81 -33.32
N ILE A 232 -9.29 6.76 -32.72
CA ILE A 232 -9.52 5.38 -33.15
C ILE A 232 -10.85 4.91 -32.56
N SER A 233 -11.77 4.43 -33.38
CA SER A 233 -13.05 3.86 -32.94
C SER A 233 -12.80 2.59 -32.14
N LEU A 234 -13.45 2.46 -30.98
CA LEU A 234 -13.35 1.29 -30.09
C LEU A 234 -13.75 -0.03 -30.79
N VAL A 235 -14.53 0.05 -31.87
CA VAL A 235 -14.96 -1.08 -32.69
C VAL A 235 -13.76 -1.69 -33.43
N ASP A 236 -12.89 -0.86 -33.99
CA ASP A 236 -11.74 -1.32 -34.80
C ASP A 236 -10.69 -2.04 -33.93
N LEU A 237 -10.48 -1.59 -32.68
CA LEU A 237 -9.56 -2.26 -31.73
C LEU A 237 -10.07 -3.60 -31.20
N MET A 238 -11.37 -3.88 -31.36
CA MET A 238 -12.02 -5.11 -30.88
C MET A 238 -12.18 -6.16 -32.00
N GLU A 239 -12.06 -5.78 -33.28
CA GLU A 239 -12.22 -6.68 -34.43
C GLU A 239 -10.93 -7.46 -34.82
N ASP A 240 -9.75 -7.01 -34.36
CA ASP A 240 -8.43 -7.58 -34.70
C ASP A 240 -8.08 -8.96 -34.08
N GLU A 241 -9.01 -9.65 -33.40
CA GLU A 241 -8.77 -10.99 -32.83
C GLU A 241 -9.88 -12.02 -33.16
N SER A 242 -10.45 -11.96 -34.36
CA SER A 242 -11.39 -13.00 -34.83
C SER A 242 -10.72 -14.28 -35.36
N GLU A 243 -9.38 -14.39 -35.38
CA GLU A 243 -8.69 -15.56 -35.96
C GLU A 243 -8.19 -16.64 -34.99
N GLU A 244 -8.44 -16.55 -33.67
CA GLU A 244 -8.24 -17.69 -32.77
C GLU A 244 -9.47 -17.93 -31.90
N THR A 245 -10.34 -18.84 -32.37
CA THR A 245 -11.45 -19.51 -31.65
C THR A 245 -11.49 -19.28 -30.13
N THR A 246 -12.06 -18.16 -29.68
CA THR A 246 -12.40 -17.91 -28.27
C THR A 246 -13.88 -18.16 -28.05
N VAL A 247 -14.19 -19.15 -27.21
CA VAL A 247 -15.53 -19.33 -26.64
C VAL A 247 -15.98 -18.02 -25.97
N GLU A 248 -17.13 -17.48 -26.36
CA GLU A 248 -17.70 -16.26 -25.78
C GLU A 248 -18.46 -16.61 -24.49
N TYR A 249 -18.05 -16.03 -23.36
CA TYR A 249 -18.66 -16.23 -22.05
C TYR A 249 -19.58 -15.06 -21.72
N ASN A 250 -20.89 -15.30 -21.70
CA ASN A 250 -21.85 -14.26 -21.36
C ASN A 250 -21.66 -13.78 -19.92
N LEU A 251 -21.73 -12.46 -19.73
CA LEU A 251 -21.74 -11.84 -18.40
C LEU A 251 -23.03 -12.28 -17.69
N PRO A 252 -22.96 -12.89 -16.48
CA PRO A 252 -24.14 -13.30 -15.74
C PRO A 252 -25.07 -12.11 -15.44
N GLU A 253 -26.39 -12.32 -15.55
CA GLU A 253 -27.41 -11.30 -15.25
C GLU A 253 -27.38 -10.83 -13.78
N THR A 254 -26.73 -11.58 -12.91
CA THR A 254 -26.52 -11.24 -11.49
C THR A 254 -25.46 -10.16 -11.26
N ILE A 255 -24.62 -9.85 -12.25
CA ILE A 255 -23.55 -8.86 -12.14
C ILE A 255 -24.01 -7.52 -12.70
N SER A 256 -24.33 -6.59 -11.80
CA SER A 256 -24.71 -5.22 -12.17
C SER A 256 -23.47 -4.33 -12.31
N VAL A 257 -23.19 -3.88 -13.53
CA VAL A 257 -22.09 -2.94 -13.83
C VAL A 257 -22.26 -1.62 -13.09
N SER A 258 -23.49 -1.12 -12.99
CA SER A 258 -23.78 0.12 -12.26
C SER A 258 -23.50 -0.03 -10.76
N ALA A 259 -23.79 -1.20 -10.17
CA ALA A 259 -23.47 -1.48 -8.77
C ALA A 259 -21.96 -1.57 -8.53
N ILE A 260 -21.20 -2.18 -9.44
CA ILE A 260 -19.73 -2.21 -9.36
C ILE A 260 -19.16 -0.80 -9.41
N LEU A 261 -19.65 0.05 -10.33
CA LEU A 261 -19.22 1.44 -10.47
C LEU A 261 -19.56 2.30 -9.24
N GLU A 262 -20.69 2.04 -8.56
CA GLU A 262 -20.99 2.69 -7.28
C GLU A 262 -20.03 2.24 -6.17
N ASN A 263 -19.69 0.95 -6.11
CA ASN A 263 -18.81 0.41 -5.06
C ASN A 263 -17.36 0.90 -5.17
N ILE A 264 -16.88 1.24 -6.37
CA ILE A 264 -15.52 1.80 -6.56
C ILE A 264 -15.47 3.32 -6.38
N LYS A 265 -16.62 3.98 -6.21
CA LYS A 265 -16.72 5.43 -5.99
C LYS A 265 -16.11 5.79 -4.64
N SER A 266 -15.22 6.77 -4.63
CA SER A 266 -14.52 7.20 -3.41
C SER A 266 -15.33 8.27 -2.67
N ILE A 267 -15.37 8.21 -1.34
CA ILE A 267 -16.14 9.16 -0.48
C ILE A 267 -15.37 10.48 -0.26
N GLY A 268 -14.20 10.67 -0.87
CA GLY A 268 -13.28 11.74 -0.48
C GLY A 268 -13.39 13.05 -1.26
N GLU A 269 -12.91 14.12 -0.60
CA GLU A 269 -12.96 15.53 -1.01
C GLU A 269 -11.73 15.99 -1.81
N THR A 270 -10.79 15.08 -2.14
CA THR A 270 -9.57 15.46 -2.86
C THR A 270 -9.82 15.61 -4.36
N GLU A 271 -9.06 16.50 -5.01
CA GLU A 271 -9.17 16.79 -6.44
C GLU A 271 -9.04 15.51 -7.31
N GLN A 272 -8.11 14.62 -6.96
CA GLN A 272 -7.94 13.34 -7.66
C GLN A 272 -9.15 12.41 -7.48
N GLN A 273 -9.75 12.35 -6.29
CA GLN A 273 -10.96 11.56 -6.06
C GLN A 273 -12.18 12.16 -6.75
N ILE A 274 -12.26 13.49 -6.86
CA ILE A 274 -13.29 14.19 -7.62
C ILE A 274 -13.15 13.85 -9.11
N GLN A 275 -11.94 13.89 -9.66
CA GLN A 275 -11.66 13.49 -11.04
C GLN A 275 -11.98 12.01 -11.30
N GLU A 276 -11.59 11.11 -10.39
CA GLU A 276 -11.96 9.68 -10.49
C GLU A 276 -13.49 9.49 -10.44
N ASN A 277 -14.19 10.21 -9.57
CA ASN A 277 -15.65 10.16 -9.46
C ASN A 277 -16.35 10.75 -10.70
N GLN A 278 -15.76 11.76 -11.35
CA GLN A 278 -16.21 12.27 -12.64
C GLN A 278 -16.08 11.20 -13.73
N VAL A 279 -14.94 10.51 -13.82
CA VAL A 279 -14.74 9.38 -14.75
C VAL A 279 -15.76 8.28 -14.50
N ILE A 280 -16.00 7.89 -13.23
CA ILE A 280 -17.02 6.88 -12.87
C ILE A 280 -18.41 7.30 -13.36
N THR A 281 -18.74 8.60 -13.27
CA THR A 281 -20.01 9.14 -13.75
C THR A 281 -20.13 9.06 -15.27
N VAL A 282 -19.05 9.36 -16.00
CA VAL A 282 -18.98 9.18 -17.46
C VAL A 282 -19.15 7.70 -17.84
N MET A 283 -18.49 6.79 -17.11
CA MET A 283 -18.59 5.35 -17.37
C MET A 283 -20.02 4.82 -17.14
N LYS A 284 -20.75 5.30 -16.14
CA LYS A 284 -22.14 4.86 -15.89
C LYS A 284 -23.09 5.13 -17.04
N ASN A 285 -22.84 6.19 -17.81
CA ASN A 285 -23.71 6.63 -18.89
C ASN A 285 -23.18 6.25 -20.30
N SER A 286 -22.08 5.48 -20.37
CA SER A 286 -21.44 5.12 -21.63
C SER A 286 -21.72 3.68 -22.02
N GLU A 287 -22.19 3.46 -23.25
CA GLU A 287 -22.34 2.12 -23.84
C GLU A 287 -20.98 1.40 -23.97
N ASN A 288 -19.88 2.15 -24.08
CA ASN A 288 -18.53 1.58 -24.15
C ASN A 288 -18.12 0.90 -22.85
N THR A 289 -18.69 1.28 -21.72
CA THR A 289 -18.45 0.64 -20.42
C THR A 289 -18.93 -0.81 -20.43
N GLN A 290 -20.08 -1.10 -21.05
CA GLN A 290 -20.58 -2.47 -21.15
C GLN A 290 -19.67 -3.32 -22.04
N LYS A 291 -19.16 -2.75 -23.14
CA LYS A 291 -18.20 -3.43 -24.03
C LYS A 291 -16.89 -3.74 -23.31
N LEU A 292 -16.35 -2.78 -22.54
CA LEU A 292 -15.16 -2.96 -21.73
C LEU A 292 -15.35 -4.05 -20.66
N VAL A 293 -16.47 -4.03 -19.95
CA VAL A 293 -16.79 -5.06 -18.95
C VAL A 293 -16.91 -6.44 -19.60
N LYS A 294 -17.58 -6.54 -20.75
CA LYS A 294 -17.73 -7.80 -21.50
C LYS A 294 -16.37 -8.34 -21.95
N TYR A 295 -15.49 -7.47 -22.45
CA TYR A 295 -14.12 -7.83 -22.82
C TYR A 295 -13.32 -8.34 -21.62
N LEU A 296 -13.32 -7.62 -20.50
CA LEU A 296 -12.62 -8.01 -19.27
C LEU A 296 -13.17 -9.32 -18.71
N TRP A 297 -14.49 -9.49 -18.71
CA TRP A 297 -15.15 -10.72 -18.26
C TRP A 297 -14.73 -11.91 -19.12
N ASN A 298 -14.87 -11.82 -20.45
CA ASN A 298 -14.48 -12.89 -21.37
C ASN A 298 -13.01 -13.26 -21.21
N SER A 299 -12.14 -12.25 -21.12
CA SER A 299 -10.70 -12.44 -20.97
C SER A 299 -10.36 -13.15 -19.67
N PHE A 300 -10.90 -12.68 -18.54
CA PHE A 300 -10.62 -13.28 -17.24
C PHE A 300 -11.29 -14.64 -17.08
N TYR A 301 -12.50 -14.84 -17.62
CA TYR A 301 -13.19 -16.12 -17.55
C TYR A 301 -12.51 -17.19 -18.42
N SER A 302 -12.05 -16.84 -19.62
CA SER A 302 -11.24 -17.72 -20.46
C SER A 302 -9.91 -18.11 -19.79
N LEU A 303 -9.24 -17.14 -19.16
CA LEU A 303 -8.04 -17.41 -18.35
C LEU A 303 -8.34 -18.30 -17.15
N LYS A 304 -9.49 -18.13 -16.51
CA LYS A 304 -9.93 -18.98 -15.40
C LYS A 304 -10.13 -20.42 -15.89
N GLU A 305 -10.88 -20.63 -16.97
CA GLU A 305 -11.12 -21.96 -17.55
C GLU A 305 -9.81 -22.64 -18.01
N LYS A 306 -8.85 -21.87 -18.53
CA LYS A 306 -7.52 -22.40 -18.91
C LYS A 306 -6.69 -22.81 -17.69
N ASN A 307 -6.70 -22.03 -16.61
CA ASN A 307 -5.83 -22.24 -15.44
C ASN A 307 -6.42 -23.15 -14.36
N PHE A 308 -7.75 -23.25 -14.26
CA PHE A 308 -8.44 -23.98 -13.19
C PHE A 308 -9.13 -25.28 -13.64
N LYS A 309 -8.98 -25.71 -14.90
CA LYS A 309 -9.47 -27.02 -15.37
C LYS A 309 -8.89 -28.15 -14.51
N LYS A 310 -9.75 -28.85 -13.76
CA LYS A 310 -9.37 -30.01 -12.95
C LYS A 310 -10.20 -31.26 -13.25
N LYS A 311 -9.51 -32.41 -13.25
CA LYS A 311 -10.11 -33.73 -12.97
C LYS A 311 -10.65 -33.73 -11.54
N GLU A 312 -11.88 -34.22 -11.35
CA GLU A 312 -12.54 -34.30 -10.04
C GLU A 312 -11.63 -34.93 -8.97
N GLY A 313 -11.59 -34.31 -7.78
CA GLY A 313 -10.97 -34.90 -6.58
C GLY A 313 -9.53 -34.48 -6.24
N SER A 314 -8.93 -33.48 -6.90
CA SER A 314 -7.56 -33.02 -6.56
C SER A 314 -7.53 -31.63 -5.89
N VAL A 315 -6.67 -31.45 -4.88
CA VAL A 315 -6.41 -30.16 -4.19
C VAL A 315 -5.72 -29.17 -5.15
N THR A 316 -6.29 -27.98 -5.34
CA THR A 316 -5.75 -26.94 -6.23
C THR A 316 -4.35 -26.53 -5.79
N GLU A 317 -3.33 -26.85 -6.60
CA GLU A 317 -1.96 -26.43 -6.33
C GLU A 317 -1.87 -24.90 -6.44
N ASN A 318 -1.25 -24.24 -5.45
CA ASN A 318 -1.05 -22.78 -5.40
C ASN A 318 -0.47 -22.18 -6.70
N LYS A 319 0.23 -22.99 -7.50
CA LYS A 319 0.78 -22.61 -8.81
C LYS A 319 -0.30 -22.18 -9.82
N THR A 320 -1.46 -22.84 -9.84
CA THR A 320 -2.57 -22.54 -10.78
C THR A 320 -3.23 -21.18 -10.51
N VAL A 321 -3.34 -20.79 -9.23
CA VAL A 321 -3.84 -19.48 -8.81
C VAL A 321 -2.85 -18.38 -9.19
N SER A 322 -1.54 -18.60 -8.95
CA SER A 322 -0.48 -17.67 -9.32
C SER A 322 -0.48 -17.40 -10.83
N ASP A 323 -0.59 -18.44 -11.66
CA ASP A 323 -0.59 -18.32 -13.12
C ASP A 323 -1.82 -17.57 -13.67
N PHE A 324 -2.98 -17.71 -13.03
CA PHE A 324 -4.16 -16.89 -13.31
C PHE A 324 -3.91 -15.40 -13.03
N TYR A 325 -3.40 -15.03 -11.84
CA TYR A 325 -3.13 -13.63 -11.50
C TYR A 325 -2.07 -13.00 -12.41
N LYS A 326 -1.06 -13.77 -12.84
CA LYS A 326 -0.06 -13.31 -13.82
C LYS A 326 -0.69 -12.99 -15.17
N ALA A 327 -1.54 -13.88 -15.67
CA ALA A 327 -2.20 -13.68 -16.95
C ALA A 327 -3.18 -12.50 -16.91
N VAL A 328 -3.90 -12.32 -15.80
CA VAL A 328 -4.75 -11.13 -15.57
C VAL A 328 -3.92 -9.84 -15.54
N HIS A 329 -2.76 -9.85 -14.86
CA HIS A 329 -1.90 -8.66 -14.80
C HIS A 329 -1.37 -8.24 -16.18
N VAL A 330 -1.03 -9.19 -17.06
CA VAL A 330 -0.63 -8.89 -18.45
C VAL A 330 -1.75 -8.17 -19.20
N ILE A 331 -3.01 -8.55 -18.99
CA ILE A 331 -4.16 -7.87 -19.61
C ILE A 331 -4.37 -6.48 -19.01
N MET A 332 -4.18 -6.35 -17.69
CA MET A 332 -4.33 -5.07 -16.98
C MET A 332 -3.22 -4.06 -17.29
N SER A 333 -2.04 -4.53 -17.70
CA SER A 333 -0.87 -3.71 -18.02
C SER A 333 -0.60 -3.64 -19.53
N GLY A 334 -1.49 -4.15 -20.36
CA GLY A 334 -1.33 -4.13 -21.81
C GLY A 334 -1.82 -2.84 -22.44
N ASP A 335 -1.14 -2.43 -23.52
CA ASP A 335 -1.45 -1.24 -24.33
C ASP A 335 -2.92 -1.20 -24.80
N LYS A 336 -3.56 -2.37 -24.95
CA LYS A 336 -4.98 -2.48 -25.33
C LYS A 336 -5.90 -1.89 -24.27
N LEU A 337 -5.65 -2.14 -22.97
CA LEU A 337 -6.47 -1.57 -21.90
C LEU A 337 -6.22 -0.07 -21.72
N GLU A 338 -4.98 0.36 -21.93
CA GLU A 338 -4.61 1.78 -21.93
C GLU A 338 -5.31 2.54 -23.07
N LYS A 339 -5.30 1.99 -24.29
CA LYS A 339 -6.04 2.54 -25.44
C LYS A 339 -7.56 2.54 -25.23
N LEU A 340 -8.12 1.53 -24.57
CA LEU A 340 -9.56 1.49 -24.24
C LEU A 340 -9.93 2.51 -23.14
N SER A 341 -8.98 2.88 -22.28
CA SER A 341 -9.22 3.83 -21.19
C SER A 341 -9.36 5.28 -21.67
N THR A 342 -8.80 5.64 -22.83
CA THR A 342 -8.75 7.02 -23.35
C THR A 342 -10.13 7.59 -23.67
N VAL A 343 -11.13 6.72 -23.84
CA VAL A 343 -12.52 7.09 -24.16
C VAL A 343 -13.30 7.55 -22.92
N PHE A 344 -12.76 7.35 -21.71
CA PHE A 344 -13.42 7.68 -20.44
C PHE A 344 -12.79 8.90 -19.77
N GLY A 345 -13.02 10.09 -20.34
CA GLY A 345 -12.68 11.37 -19.74
C GLY A 345 -11.27 11.89 -20.06
N SER A 346 -11.05 13.16 -19.72
CA SER A 346 -9.88 13.93 -20.16
C SER A 346 -8.63 13.72 -19.29
N ASP A 347 -8.80 13.33 -18.01
CA ASP A 347 -7.68 13.16 -17.08
C ASP A 347 -7.04 11.75 -17.22
N PRO A 348 -5.77 11.65 -17.64
CA PRO A 348 -5.13 10.35 -17.90
C PRO A 348 -4.88 9.51 -16.66
N VAL A 349 -4.70 10.13 -15.49
CA VAL A 349 -4.35 9.43 -14.25
C VAL A 349 -5.62 8.87 -13.59
N ALA A 350 -6.67 9.69 -13.51
CA ALA A 350 -7.97 9.31 -12.98
C ALA A 350 -8.62 8.20 -13.83
N ARG A 351 -8.55 8.30 -15.17
CA ARG A 351 -9.11 7.25 -16.05
C ARG A 351 -8.41 5.91 -15.84
N GLN A 352 -7.08 5.90 -15.74
CA GLN A 352 -6.30 4.67 -15.58
C GLN A 352 -6.59 4.02 -14.22
N ASN A 353 -6.67 4.83 -13.16
CA ASN A 353 -7.03 4.36 -11.81
C ASN A 353 -8.44 3.75 -11.77
N VAL A 354 -9.43 4.40 -12.37
CA VAL A 354 -10.82 3.90 -12.37
C VAL A 354 -10.95 2.62 -13.19
N VAL A 355 -10.34 2.55 -14.38
CA VAL A 355 -10.32 1.33 -15.21
C VAL A 355 -9.62 0.17 -14.48
N PHE A 356 -8.54 0.44 -13.75
CA PHE A 356 -7.86 -0.57 -12.94
C PHE A 356 -8.74 -1.07 -11.78
N LYS A 357 -9.42 -0.16 -11.07
CA LYS A 357 -10.38 -0.51 -10.00
C LYS A 357 -11.54 -1.37 -10.56
N LEU A 358 -12.09 -0.99 -11.71
CA LEU A 358 -13.15 -1.75 -12.40
C LEU A 358 -12.67 -3.15 -12.79
N ALA A 359 -11.49 -3.27 -13.43
CA ALA A 359 -10.93 -4.56 -13.80
C ALA A 359 -10.65 -5.47 -12.58
N SER A 360 -10.17 -4.89 -11.48
CA SER A 360 -9.97 -5.62 -10.22
C SER A 360 -11.29 -6.15 -9.64
N ALA A 361 -12.37 -5.36 -9.69
CA ALA A 361 -13.70 -5.78 -9.24
C ALA A 361 -14.25 -6.92 -10.11
N ILE A 362 -14.14 -6.81 -11.43
CA ILE A 362 -14.59 -7.84 -12.39
C ILE A 362 -13.82 -9.15 -12.15
N ARG A 363 -12.49 -9.09 -11.95
CA ARG A 363 -11.68 -10.27 -11.63
C ARG A 363 -12.18 -10.97 -10.36
N ASN A 364 -12.53 -10.20 -9.32
CA ASN A 364 -13.07 -10.77 -8.08
C ASN A 364 -14.41 -11.48 -8.33
N CYS A 365 -15.32 -10.89 -9.12
CA CYS A 365 -16.57 -11.55 -9.51
C CYS A 365 -16.34 -12.86 -10.30
N VAL A 366 -15.35 -12.89 -11.19
CA VAL A 366 -14.96 -14.10 -11.94
C VAL A 366 -14.47 -15.22 -10.99
N LEU A 367 -13.71 -14.87 -9.95
CA LEU A 367 -13.25 -15.83 -8.94
C LEU A 367 -14.39 -16.29 -8.01
N GLU A 368 -15.27 -15.39 -7.59
CA GLU A 368 -16.40 -15.69 -6.71
C GLU A 368 -17.43 -16.63 -7.35
N SER A 369 -17.63 -16.55 -8.68
CA SER A 369 -18.48 -17.50 -9.41
C SER A 369 -18.05 -18.97 -9.27
N THR A 370 -16.81 -19.23 -8.80
CA THR A 370 -16.29 -20.58 -8.48
C THR A 370 -16.49 -20.98 -7.02
N ALA A 371 -16.53 -20.01 -6.10
CA ALA A 371 -16.57 -20.27 -4.66
C ALA A 371 -17.98 -20.57 -4.15
N ALA A 372 -19.02 -20.10 -4.84
CA ALA A 372 -20.42 -20.34 -4.48
C ALA A 372 -20.78 -21.85 -4.41
N PRO A 373 -20.54 -22.68 -5.43
CA PRO A 373 -20.89 -24.11 -5.38
C PRO A 373 -20.00 -24.91 -4.40
N LEU A 374 -18.77 -24.46 -4.12
CA LEU A 374 -17.88 -25.11 -3.14
C LEU A 374 -18.28 -24.79 -1.70
N ARG A 375 -18.79 -23.58 -1.44
CA ARG A 375 -19.32 -23.18 -0.13
C ARG A 375 -20.61 -23.92 0.22
N GLU A 376 -21.52 -24.11 -0.75
CA GLU A 376 -22.74 -24.91 -0.53
C GLU A 376 -22.40 -26.35 -0.17
N LYS A 377 -21.48 -27.00 -0.90
CA LYS A 377 -21.00 -28.36 -0.58
C LYS A 377 -20.31 -28.47 0.78
N ALA A 378 -19.51 -27.46 1.17
CA ALA A 378 -18.85 -27.44 2.47
C ALA A 378 -19.85 -27.29 3.63
N VAL A 379 -20.93 -26.54 3.43
CA VAL A 379 -22.01 -26.37 4.41
C VAL A 379 -22.82 -27.67 4.57
N GLU A 380 -23.11 -28.40 3.48
CA GLU A 380 -23.75 -29.72 3.55
C GLU A 380 -22.86 -30.76 4.28
N THR A 381 -21.55 -30.74 4.02
CA THR A 381 -20.59 -31.67 4.67
C THR A 381 -20.48 -31.40 6.17
N ALA A 382 -20.41 -30.12 6.57
CA ALA A 382 -20.35 -29.71 7.97
C ALA A 382 -21.63 -30.02 8.78
N GLN A 383 -22.79 -30.12 8.11
CA GLN A 383 -24.03 -30.57 8.75
C GLN A 383 -24.06 -32.09 8.97
N THR A 384 -23.31 -32.86 8.17
CA THR A 384 -23.23 -34.33 8.27
C THR A 384 -22.27 -34.76 9.39
N GLU A 385 -21.17 -34.01 9.62
CA GLU A 385 -20.16 -34.34 10.63
C GLU A 385 -20.58 -33.98 12.08
N ARG A 386 -21.55 -33.08 12.28
CA ARG A 386 -22.10 -32.77 13.62
C ARG A 386 -22.94 -33.90 14.25
N GLY A 387 -23.20 -34.99 13.51
CA GLY A 387 -23.98 -36.14 13.98
C GLY A 387 -23.16 -37.29 14.57
N GLN A 388 -21.83 -37.24 14.56
CA GLN A 388 -20.99 -38.32 15.10
C GLN A 388 -20.40 -37.94 16.47
N GLU A 389 -20.98 -38.50 17.53
CA GLU A 389 -20.40 -38.49 18.87
C GLU A 389 -19.11 -39.33 18.90
N PHE A 390 -17.99 -38.72 19.28
CA PHE A 390 -16.72 -39.41 19.50
C PHE A 390 -16.68 -40.00 20.92
N PRO A 391 -16.28 -41.28 21.11
CA PRO A 391 -16.24 -41.89 22.43
C PRO A 391 -15.08 -41.35 23.28
N GLU A 392 -15.36 -41.10 24.55
CA GLU A 392 -14.40 -40.62 25.55
C GLU A 392 -13.24 -41.61 25.75
N SER A 393 -12.01 -41.10 25.71
CA SER A 393 -10.80 -41.88 25.98
C SER A 393 -10.48 -41.87 27.47
N ASP A 394 -10.61 -43.03 28.11
CA ASP A 394 -10.15 -43.30 29.47
C ASP A 394 -8.66 -43.66 29.53
N GLY A 395 -7.93 -43.04 30.45
CA GLY A 395 -6.56 -43.41 30.87
C GLY A 395 -5.48 -42.43 30.41
N GLY A 396 -4.52 -41.97 31.22
CA GLY A 396 -4.10 -42.29 32.58
C GLY A 396 -2.75 -41.58 32.81
N ARG A 397 -2.44 -41.23 34.06
CA ARG A 397 -1.22 -40.51 34.50
C ARG A 397 0.08 -41.22 34.12
N GLY A 398 1.14 -40.44 33.86
CA GLY A 398 2.54 -40.87 33.77
C GLY A 398 3.45 -39.70 33.46
#